data_AF-A0A6M9PPH5-F1
#
_entry.id   AF-A0A6M9PPH5-F1
#
_cell.length_a   1.000
_cell.length_b   1.000
_cell.length_c   1.000
_cell.angle_alpha   90.00
_cell.angle_beta   90.00
_cell.angle_gamma   90.00
#
_symmetry.space_group_name_H-M   'P 1'
#
loop_
_entity.id
_entity.type
_entity.pdbx_description
1 polymer ?
#
loop_
_entity_poly.entity_id
_entity_poly.type
_entity_poly.pdbx_seq_one_letter_code
_entity_poly.pdbx_strand_id
1 'polypeptide(L)'
;MNTASTASGVDQAAGLRDIFGSELCRVICIASTLDPDSTIHLGHGTAHNIKQLGHSVLLIDEVPLADRKTMSGFLYPVRYDLGQVFSNSIDLLRTIKQIDENFWYATSAKLRQEITSRFAKYPKLDERLVKHEINIDYVVFPTIDPQANLVAYFGSNIKRILVASTEEACLKRAMVMIRQMAELQLDEPLSVLIVGGHDEAAGTAAFEKLQDAAQRALEQNIESLGWIQAFTAQRVEIDLDDMSFNPVTHGTPHEFVLPHNFFKAISAKITA
;
A
#
# COMPACT_ATOMS: atom_id res chain seq x y z
N MET A 1 -8.82 -43.78 -42.86
CA MET A 1 -10.05 -43.19 -42.30
C MET A 1 -9.80 -42.91 -40.82
N ASN A 2 -9.78 -41.61 -40.51
CA ASN A 2 -9.79 -40.90 -39.23
C ASN A 2 -9.15 -41.52 -37.98
N THR A 3 -7.98 -40.96 -37.67
CA THR A 3 -7.36 -40.81 -36.36
C THR A 3 -8.33 -40.21 -35.34
N ALA A 4 -8.53 -40.93 -34.22
CA ALA A 4 -9.21 -40.39 -33.04
C ALA A 4 -8.36 -39.26 -32.45
N SER A 5 -8.82 -38.03 -32.63
CA SER A 5 -8.33 -36.86 -31.90
C SER A 5 -8.72 -37.01 -30.44
N THR A 6 -7.73 -37.24 -29.58
CA THR A 6 -7.84 -37.02 -28.14
C THR A 6 -8.31 -35.59 -27.91
N ALA A 7 -9.57 -35.45 -27.50
CA ALA A 7 -10.11 -34.19 -27.05
C ALA A 7 -9.22 -33.65 -25.93
N SER A 8 -8.61 -32.50 -26.22
CA SER A 8 -7.91 -31.63 -25.28
C SER A 8 -8.66 -31.58 -23.97
N GLY A 9 -7.96 -31.89 -22.87
CA GLY A 9 -8.47 -31.73 -21.52
C GLY A 9 -8.97 -30.31 -21.32
N VAL A 10 -10.29 -30.15 -21.32
CA VAL A 10 -10.95 -28.95 -20.83
C VAL A 10 -10.58 -28.88 -19.36
N ASP A 11 -9.78 -27.88 -18.99
CA ASP A 11 -9.41 -27.62 -17.60
C ASP A 11 -10.70 -27.39 -16.81
N GLN A 12 -11.13 -28.43 -16.08
CA GLN A 12 -12.36 -28.41 -15.30
C GLN A 12 -12.29 -27.34 -14.20
N ALA A 13 -11.09 -26.91 -13.80
CA ALA A 13 -10.92 -25.80 -12.87
C ALA A 13 -11.27 -24.45 -13.52
N ALA A 14 -10.98 -24.25 -14.81
CA ALA A 14 -11.39 -23.05 -15.55
C ALA A 14 -12.92 -22.93 -15.63
N GLY A 15 -13.62 -24.05 -15.88
CA GLY A 15 -15.08 -24.09 -15.89
C GLY A 15 -15.71 -23.81 -14.52
N LEU A 16 -15.05 -24.21 -13.42
CA LEU A 16 -15.51 -23.90 -12.06
C LEU A 16 -15.24 -22.43 -11.68
N ARG A 17 -14.14 -21.83 -12.14
CA ARG A 17 -13.85 -20.39 -11.92
C ARG A 17 -14.85 -19.48 -12.64
N ASP A 18 -15.36 -19.89 -13.81
CA ASP A 18 -16.44 -19.17 -14.49
C ASP A 18 -17.80 -19.31 -13.75
N ILE A 19 -18.03 -20.43 -13.07
CA ILE A 19 -19.30 -20.71 -12.34
C ILE A 19 -19.32 -20.04 -10.96
N PHE A 20 -18.18 -19.97 -10.26
CA PHE A 20 -18.08 -19.36 -8.93
C PHE A 20 -17.57 -17.90 -8.96
N GLY A 21 -17.21 -17.40 -10.14
CA GLY A 21 -16.50 -16.14 -10.29
C GLY A 21 -15.04 -16.29 -9.86
N SER A 22 -14.11 -15.74 -10.63
CA SER A 22 -12.78 -15.46 -10.09
C SER A 22 -12.95 -14.30 -9.10
N GLU A 23 -12.91 -14.61 -7.81
CA GLU A 23 -12.96 -13.59 -6.77
C GLU A 23 -11.74 -12.68 -6.97
N LEU A 24 -11.99 -11.41 -7.30
CA LEU A 24 -10.93 -10.42 -7.44
C LEU A 24 -10.25 -10.23 -6.07
N CYS A 25 -8.93 -10.09 -6.08
CA CYS A 25 -8.18 -9.80 -4.87
C CYS A 25 -8.69 -8.51 -4.21
N ARG A 26 -8.67 -8.46 -2.87
CA ARG A 26 -9.00 -7.24 -2.14
C ARG A 26 -7.82 -6.28 -2.20
N VAL A 27 -8.04 -5.09 -2.74
CA VAL A 27 -6.99 -4.08 -2.90
C VAL A 27 -7.05 -3.11 -1.71
N ILE A 28 -5.91 -2.87 -1.06
CA ILE A 28 -5.78 -2.00 0.10
C ILE A 28 -4.78 -0.89 -0.24
N CYS A 29 -5.31 0.33 -0.32
CA CYS A 29 -4.51 1.55 -0.42
C CYS A 29 -4.21 2.06 0.99
N ILE A 30 -2.93 2.12 1.37
CA ILE A 30 -2.50 2.76 2.62
C ILE A 30 -1.92 4.12 2.27
N ALA A 31 -2.77 5.15 2.27
CA ALA A 31 -2.38 6.52 2.06
C ALA A 31 -1.76 7.08 3.33
N SER A 32 -0.49 7.49 3.29
CA SER A 32 0.26 7.88 4.48
C SER A 32 0.79 9.30 4.37
N THR A 33 0.52 10.11 5.38
CA THR A 33 1.13 11.43 5.52
C THR A 33 2.50 11.37 6.20
N LEU A 34 2.98 10.18 6.58
CA LEU A 34 4.33 10.03 7.13
C LEU A 34 5.39 10.30 6.05
N ASP A 35 6.66 10.26 6.43
CA ASP A 35 7.73 10.31 5.45
C ASP A 35 7.71 9.04 4.54
N PRO A 36 8.37 9.10 3.38
CA PRO A 36 8.35 8.02 2.40
C PRO A 36 8.87 6.67 2.94
N ASP A 37 9.92 6.67 3.76
CA ASP A 37 10.50 5.43 4.29
C ASP A 37 9.57 4.80 5.34
N SER A 38 9.03 5.61 6.25
CA SER A 38 7.99 5.15 7.20
C SER A 38 6.77 4.57 6.49
N THR A 39 6.37 5.14 5.35
CA THR A 39 5.24 4.67 4.53
C THR A 39 5.54 3.30 3.89
N ILE A 40 6.76 3.09 3.41
CA ILE A 40 7.22 1.78 2.91
C ILE A 40 7.18 0.74 4.04
N HIS A 41 7.72 1.06 5.21
CA HIS A 41 7.73 0.15 6.36
C HIS A 41 6.32 -0.18 6.88
N LEU A 42 5.43 0.81 6.90
CA LEU A 42 4.01 0.65 7.19
C LEU A 42 3.37 -0.41 6.28
N GLY A 43 3.52 -0.28 4.97
CA GLY A 43 2.99 -1.25 4.01
C GLY A 43 3.64 -2.62 4.14
N HIS A 44 4.96 -2.68 4.30
CA HIS A 44 5.70 -3.94 4.44
C HIS A 44 5.28 -4.74 5.67
N GLY A 45 5.23 -4.10 6.84
CA GLY A 45 4.81 -4.78 8.07
C GLY A 45 3.34 -5.18 8.05
N THR A 46 2.48 -4.38 7.41
CA THR A 46 1.07 -4.75 7.20
C THR A 46 0.96 -5.99 6.32
N ALA A 47 1.63 -6.00 5.17
CA ALA A 47 1.59 -7.13 4.25
C ALA A 47 2.19 -8.41 4.87
N HIS A 48 3.25 -8.28 5.68
CA HIS A 48 3.83 -9.40 6.40
C HIS A 48 2.88 -9.98 7.46
N ASN A 49 2.11 -9.14 8.15
CA ASN A 49 1.15 -9.61 9.14
C ASN A 49 -0.07 -10.29 8.48
N ILE A 50 -0.58 -9.75 7.37
CA ILE A 50 -1.63 -10.43 6.58
C ILE A 50 -1.14 -11.80 6.09
N LYS A 51 0.12 -11.91 5.65
CA LYS A 51 0.74 -13.21 5.33
C LYS A 51 0.77 -14.15 6.53
N GLN A 52 1.12 -13.66 7.73
CA GLN A 52 1.12 -14.48 8.96
C GLN A 52 -0.28 -14.99 9.35
N LEU A 53 -1.35 -14.33 8.88
CA LEU A 53 -2.73 -14.81 9.05
C LEU A 53 -3.11 -15.91 8.04
N GLY A 54 -2.18 -16.33 7.17
CA GLY A 54 -2.36 -17.42 6.21
C GLY A 54 -2.80 -16.99 4.81
N HIS A 55 -2.87 -15.69 4.54
CA HIS A 55 -3.31 -15.15 3.25
C HIS A 55 -2.15 -14.95 2.26
N SER A 56 -2.45 -15.09 0.96
CA SER A 56 -1.54 -14.74 -0.13
C SER A 56 -1.57 -13.23 -0.39
N VAL A 57 -0.42 -12.56 -0.27
CA VAL A 57 -0.33 -11.09 -0.32
C VAL A 57 0.66 -10.63 -1.39
N LEU A 58 0.26 -9.64 -2.18
CA LEU A 58 1.14 -8.86 -3.04
C LEU A 58 1.36 -7.47 -2.44
N LEU A 59 2.61 -7.19 -2.05
CA LEU A 59 3.04 -5.84 -1.67
C LEU A 59 3.52 -5.07 -2.90
N ILE A 60 2.99 -3.87 -3.13
CA ILE A 60 3.42 -2.98 -4.21
C ILE A 60 4.09 -1.75 -3.63
N ASP A 61 5.36 -1.53 -3.97
CA ASP A 61 6.10 -0.33 -3.60
C ASP A 61 5.98 0.73 -4.71
N GLU A 62 5.17 1.77 -4.47
CA GLU A 62 4.96 2.88 -5.40
C GLU A 62 5.91 4.06 -5.15
N VAL A 63 6.60 4.09 -4.01
CA VAL A 63 7.39 5.25 -3.58
C VAL A 63 8.64 5.40 -4.47
N PRO A 64 8.79 6.52 -5.20
CA PRO A 64 9.96 6.75 -6.04
C PRO A 64 11.26 6.70 -5.24
N LEU A 65 12.33 6.15 -5.86
CA LEU A 65 13.66 6.11 -5.22
C LEU A 65 14.19 7.51 -4.87
N ALA A 66 13.81 8.54 -5.63
CA ALA A 66 14.22 9.92 -5.39
C ALA A 66 13.62 10.54 -4.12
N ASP A 67 12.50 10.00 -3.63
CA ASP A 67 11.81 10.53 -2.45
C ASP A 67 12.25 9.83 -1.15
N ARG A 68 13.01 8.72 -1.25
CA ARG A 68 13.52 7.97 -0.10
C ARG A 68 14.64 8.73 0.59
N LYS A 69 14.70 8.66 1.92
CA LYS A 69 15.70 9.41 2.71
C LYS A 69 16.84 8.52 3.17
N THR A 70 16.53 7.34 3.68
CA THR A 70 17.49 6.42 4.31
C THR A 70 17.69 5.16 3.47
N MET A 71 16.67 4.76 2.71
CA MET A 71 16.71 3.58 1.85
C MET A 71 17.33 3.89 0.49
N SER A 72 18.48 3.29 0.18
CA SER A 72 19.17 3.46 -1.10
C SER A 72 18.58 2.65 -2.27
N GLY A 73 17.48 1.92 -2.04
CA GLY A 73 16.88 1.03 -3.02
C GLY A 73 15.50 0.53 -2.61
N PHE A 74 14.92 -0.31 -3.46
CA PHE A 74 13.69 -1.05 -3.19
C PHE A 74 13.91 -2.14 -2.13
N LEU A 75 12.87 -2.49 -1.37
CA LEU A 75 12.92 -3.56 -0.36
C LEU A 75 13.42 -4.88 -0.94
N TYR A 76 13.01 -5.19 -2.17
CA TYR A 76 13.44 -6.37 -2.90
C TYR A 76 13.87 -5.99 -4.32
N PRO A 77 14.94 -6.60 -4.85
CA PRO A 77 15.40 -6.31 -6.20
C PRO A 77 14.40 -6.86 -7.22
N VAL A 78 13.86 -5.95 -8.04
CA VAL A 78 13.00 -6.22 -9.19
C VAL A 78 13.61 -5.61 -10.45
N ARG A 79 13.41 -6.27 -11.59
CA ARG A 79 13.98 -5.82 -12.88
C ARG A 79 13.07 -4.88 -13.64
N TYR A 80 11.77 -5.04 -13.46
CA TYR A 80 10.73 -4.33 -14.20
C TYR A 80 9.72 -3.76 -13.22
N ASP A 81 9.03 -2.72 -13.67
CA ASP A 81 8.03 -1.98 -12.88
C ASP A 81 6.63 -2.18 -13.46
N LEU A 82 5.59 -2.11 -12.62
CA LEU A 82 4.20 -2.25 -13.05
C LEU A 82 3.80 -1.18 -14.07
N GLY A 83 4.42 0.00 -14.07
CA GLY A 83 4.22 0.98 -15.16
C GLY A 83 4.50 0.37 -16.55
N GLN A 84 5.52 -0.47 -16.67
CA GLN A 84 5.85 -1.15 -17.94
C GLN A 84 4.85 -2.25 -18.30
N VAL A 85 4.17 -2.83 -17.31
CA VAL A 85 3.06 -3.77 -17.53
C VAL A 85 1.83 -3.03 -18.05
N PHE A 86 1.52 -1.88 -17.46
CA PHE A 86 0.40 -1.04 -17.89
C PHE A 86 0.63 -0.38 -19.25
N SER A 87 1.87 -0.16 -19.68
CA SER A 87 2.18 0.27 -21.06
C SER A 87 2.29 -0.88 -22.07
N ASN A 88 2.04 -2.13 -21.64
CA ASN A 88 2.20 -3.37 -22.41
C ASN A 88 3.64 -3.60 -22.93
N SER A 89 4.63 -2.99 -22.29
CA SER A 89 6.05 -3.18 -22.63
C SER A 89 6.62 -4.47 -22.05
N ILE A 90 6.10 -4.93 -20.91
CA ILE A 90 6.57 -6.11 -20.18
C ILE A 90 5.38 -6.94 -19.68
N ASP A 91 5.53 -8.27 -19.67
CA ASP A 91 4.55 -9.20 -19.12
C ASP A 91 4.46 -9.13 -17.58
N LEU A 92 3.27 -9.36 -17.00
CA LEU A 92 3.06 -9.25 -15.56
C LEU A 92 3.97 -10.19 -14.76
N LEU A 93 4.16 -11.43 -15.23
CA LEU A 93 4.94 -12.46 -14.51
C LEU A 93 6.43 -12.11 -14.40
N ARG A 94 6.93 -11.17 -15.21
CA ARG A 94 8.32 -10.68 -15.13
C ARG A 94 8.49 -9.53 -14.13
N THR A 95 7.39 -8.92 -13.72
CA THR A 95 7.37 -7.71 -12.90
C THR A 95 7.05 -8.00 -11.45
N ILE A 96 6.20 -9.01 -11.19
CA ILE A 96 5.98 -9.51 -9.84
C ILE A 96 7.04 -10.54 -9.47
N LYS A 97 7.42 -10.56 -8.20
CA LYS A 97 8.43 -11.47 -7.66
C LYS A 97 7.88 -12.17 -6.43
N GLN A 98 7.91 -13.50 -6.43
CA GLN A 98 7.67 -14.25 -5.21
C GLN A 98 8.89 -14.12 -4.30
N ILE A 99 8.66 -13.62 -3.09
CA ILE A 99 9.70 -13.43 -2.08
C ILE A 99 9.72 -14.60 -1.11
N ASP A 100 8.54 -15.10 -0.75
CA ASP A 100 8.35 -16.23 0.16
C ASP A 100 7.01 -16.93 -0.16
N GLU A 101 6.69 -18.01 0.56
CA GLU A 101 5.37 -18.62 0.57
C GLU A 101 4.31 -17.56 0.90
N ASN A 102 3.28 -17.46 0.06
CA ASN A 102 2.17 -16.50 0.21
C ASN A 102 2.60 -15.01 0.25
N PHE A 103 3.82 -14.67 -0.19
CA PHE A 103 4.30 -13.29 -0.17
C PHE A 103 4.98 -12.90 -1.49
N TRP A 104 4.34 -11.96 -2.19
CA TRP A 104 4.75 -11.43 -3.47
C TRP A 104 5.09 -9.94 -3.36
N TYR A 105 5.95 -9.49 -4.26
CA TYR A 105 6.40 -8.11 -4.30
C TYR A 105 6.46 -7.56 -5.72
N ALA A 106 6.11 -6.31 -5.89
CA ALA A 106 6.27 -5.56 -7.14
C ALA A 106 6.58 -4.09 -6.84
N THR A 107 7.03 -3.34 -7.84
CA THR A 107 7.13 -1.88 -7.78
C THR A 107 6.18 -1.25 -8.79
N SER A 108 5.69 -0.04 -8.50
CA SER A 108 4.87 0.75 -9.42
C SER A 108 5.32 2.21 -9.52
N ALA A 109 6.56 2.51 -9.19
CA ALA A 109 7.09 3.88 -9.14
C ALA A 109 7.02 4.61 -10.50
N LYS A 110 6.94 3.87 -11.63
CA LYS A 110 6.81 4.46 -12.97
C LYS A 110 5.37 4.61 -13.44
N LEU A 111 4.41 3.98 -12.77
CA LEU A 111 3.01 3.93 -13.23
C LEU A 111 2.42 5.35 -13.38
N ARG A 112 2.69 6.23 -12.43
CA ARG A 112 2.23 7.62 -12.49
C ARG A 112 2.66 8.33 -13.76
N GLN A 113 3.94 8.19 -14.15
CA GLN A 113 4.45 8.77 -15.37
C GLN A 113 3.74 8.20 -16.60
N GLU A 114 3.52 6.89 -16.64
CA GLU A 114 2.81 6.22 -17.74
C GLU A 114 1.34 6.69 -17.85
N ILE A 115 0.69 7.02 -16.73
CA ILE A 115 -0.65 7.61 -16.71
C ILE A 115 -0.61 9.04 -17.25
N THR A 116 0.30 9.87 -16.76
CA THR A 116 0.44 11.26 -17.22
C THR A 116 0.74 11.34 -18.72
N SER A 117 1.58 10.43 -19.23
CA SER A 117 1.90 10.31 -20.65
C SER A 117 0.81 9.60 -21.49
N ARG A 118 -0.31 9.18 -20.88
CA ARG A 118 -1.42 8.46 -21.52
C ARG A 118 -1.01 7.14 -22.17
N PHE A 119 0.01 6.48 -21.63
CA PHE A 119 0.49 5.18 -22.09
C PHE A 119 -0.04 4.02 -21.27
N ALA A 120 -0.47 4.26 -20.03
CA ALA A 120 -1.11 3.25 -19.19
C ALA A 120 -2.44 2.75 -19.80
N LYS A 121 -2.66 1.44 -19.77
CA LYS A 121 -3.80 0.76 -20.39
C LYS A 121 -4.45 -0.24 -19.44
N TYR A 122 -5.77 -0.35 -19.54
CA TYR A 122 -6.54 -1.45 -18.96
C TYR A 122 -6.16 -2.81 -19.59
N PRO A 123 -6.43 -3.95 -18.93
CA PRO A 123 -7.18 -4.14 -17.68
C PRO A 123 -6.46 -3.68 -16.41
N LYS A 124 -7.18 -3.60 -15.28
CA LYS A 124 -6.63 -3.26 -13.95
C LYS A 124 -5.75 -4.38 -13.40
N LEU A 125 -5.00 -4.14 -12.32
CA LEU A 125 -4.09 -5.15 -11.77
C LEU A 125 -4.82 -6.40 -11.25
N ASP A 126 -5.90 -6.24 -10.49
CA ASP A 126 -6.74 -7.35 -10.01
C ASP A 126 -7.20 -8.29 -11.15
N GLU A 127 -7.70 -7.71 -12.24
CA GLU A 127 -8.08 -8.43 -13.46
C GLU A 127 -6.87 -9.10 -14.14
N ARG A 128 -5.71 -8.42 -14.18
CA ARG A 128 -4.48 -9.00 -14.75
C ARG A 128 -3.99 -10.17 -13.92
N LEU A 129 -4.07 -10.13 -12.59
CA LEU A 129 -3.68 -11.22 -11.70
C LEU A 129 -4.52 -12.47 -11.96
N VAL A 130 -5.84 -12.31 -12.04
CA VAL A 130 -6.78 -13.38 -12.39
C VAL A 130 -6.45 -13.99 -13.75
N LYS A 131 -6.21 -13.16 -14.77
CA LYS A 131 -5.89 -13.62 -16.13
C LYS A 131 -4.63 -14.48 -16.19
N HIS A 132 -3.66 -14.22 -15.32
CA HIS A 132 -2.41 -14.98 -15.25
C HIS A 132 -2.47 -16.12 -14.23
N GLU A 133 -3.66 -16.40 -13.68
CA GLU A 133 -3.89 -17.45 -12.67
C GLU A 133 -3.01 -17.28 -11.41
N ILE A 134 -2.66 -16.04 -11.07
CA ILE A 134 -1.87 -15.73 -9.88
C ILE A 134 -2.84 -15.54 -8.72
N ASN A 135 -2.83 -16.49 -7.78
CA ASN A 135 -3.72 -16.47 -6.63
C ASN A 135 -3.20 -15.52 -5.53
N ILE A 136 -3.77 -14.32 -5.46
CA ILE A 136 -3.49 -13.30 -4.44
C ILE A 136 -4.81 -12.97 -3.75
N ASP A 137 -4.84 -13.08 -2.43
CA ASP A 137 -6.01 -12.69 -1.64
C ASP A 137 -6.04 -11.17 -1.45
N TYR A 138 -4.87 -10.58 -1.15
CA TYR A 138 -4.72 -9.17 -0.83
C TYR A 138 -3.61 -8.49 -1.62
N VAL A 139 -3.92 -7.33 -2.20
CA VAL A 139 -2.93 -6.40 -2.74
C VAL A 139 -2.79 -5.25 -1.77
N VAL A 140 -1.60 -5.03 -1.22
CA VAL A 140 -1.30 -3.91 -0.33
C VAL A 140 -0.36 -2.96 -1.04
N PHE A 141 -0.73 -1.70 -1.16
CA PHE A 141 0.17 -0.68 -1.69
C PHE A 141 0.15 0.57 -0.81
N PRO A 142 1.25 0.84 -0.07
CA PRO A 142 1.41 2.10 0.62
C PRO A 142 1.75 3.22 -0.38
N THR A 143 1.22 4.42 -0.17
CA THR A 143 1.51 5.58 -1.02
C THR A 143 1.51 6.88 -0.20
N ILE A 144 2.31 7.84 -0.65
CA ILE A 144 2.35 9.21 -0.13
C ILE A 144 1.55 10.19 -1.00
N ASP A 145 0.97 9.73 -2.10
CA ASP A 145 0.17 10.56 -3.01
C ASP A 145 -0.98 9.73 -3.64
N PRO A 146 -2.09 9.56 -2.90
CA PRO A 146 -3.19 8.65 -3.25
C PRO A 146 -4.13 9.25 -4.30
N GLN A 147 -3.61 9.67 -5.44
CA GLN A 147 -4.43 10.21 -6.53
C GLN A 147 -5.40 9.15 -7.04
N ALA A 148 -6.68 9.51 -7.14
CA ALA A 148 -7.74 8.56 -7.44
C ALA A 148 -7.54 7.84 -8.79
N ASN A 149 -7.07 8.57 -9.81
CA ASN A 149 -6.76 8.03 -11.14
C ASN A 149 -5.62 7.00 -11.12
N LEU A 150 -4.60 7.17 -10.28
CA LEU A 150 -3.52 6.20 -10.09
C LEU A 150 -4.05 4.96 -9.35
N VAL A 151 -4.71 5.20 -8.23
CA VAL A 151 -5.28 4.16 -7.37
C VAL A 151 -6.22 3.23 -8.15
N ALA A 152 -7.02 3.79 -9.06
CA ALA A 152 -7.96 3.04 -9.91
C ALA A 152 -7.33 1.99 -10.83
N TYR A 153 -6.02 2.05 -11.11
CA TYR A 153 -5.33 1.01 -11.89
C TYR A 153 -5.06 -0.28 -11.09
N PHE A 154 -5.07 -0.22 -9.76
CA PHE A 154 -4.81 -1.39 -8.94
C PHE A 154 -6.02 -2.30 -8.76
N GLY A 155 -7.25 -1.75 -8.79
CA GLY A 155 -8.43 -2.60 -8.79
C GLY A 155 -9.77 -1.87 -8.81
N SER A 156 -10.84 -2.66 -8.76
CA SER A 156 -12.22 -2.16 -8.76
C SER A 156 -12.80 -2.02 -7.35
N ASN A 157 -12.37 -2.86 -6.41
CA ASN A 157 -12.78 -2.77 -5.00
C ASN A 157 -11.57 -2.42 -4.14
N ILE A 158 -11.43 -1.14 -3.79
CA ILE A 158 -10.25 -0.62 -3.09
C ILE A 158 -10.65 -0.10 -1.72
N LYS A 159 -10.19 -0.79 -0.67
CA LYS A 159 -10.26 -0.31 0.71
C LYS A 159 -9.18 0.74 0.92
N ARG A 160 -9.56 1.97 1.25
CA ARG A 160 -8.62 3.09 1.45
C ARG A 160 -8.48 3.38 2.93
N ILE A 161 -7.24 3.40 3.41
CA ILE A 161 -6.89 3.73 4.79
C ILE A 161 -5.95 4.91 4.75
N LEU A 162 -6.31 5.98 5.45
CA LEU A 162 -5.45 7.13 5.67
C LEU A 162 -4.70 6.97 6.98
N VAL A 163 -3.39 7.12 6.95
CA VAL A 163 -2.52 7.13 8.13
C VAL A 163 -1.95 8.53 8.32
N ALA A 164 -2.26 9.13 9.47
CA ALA A 164 -1.83 10.49 9.78
C ALA A 164 -1.19 10.60 11.17
N SER A 165 -0.12 11.38 11.28
CA SER A 165 0.43 11.70 12.60
C SER A 165 -0.33 12.84 13.27
N THR A 166 -0.16 12.99 14.58
CA THR A 166 -0.74 14.09 15.36
C THR A 166 -0.16 15.46 15.02
N GLU A 167 0.88 15.54 14.19
CA GLU A 167 1.52 16.80 13.80
C GLU A 167 0.63 17.62 12.86
N GLU A 168 0.57 18.94 13.07
CA GLU A 168 -0.28 19.82 12.26
C GLU A 168 0.03 19.76 10.76
N ALA A 169 1.30 19.63 10.38
CA ALA A 169 1.69 19.50 8.98
C ALA A 169 1.20 18.18 8.36
N CYS A 170 1.15 17.10 9.13
CA CYS A 170 0.59 15.82 8.70
C CYS A 170 -0.93 15.89 8.59
N LEU A 171 -1.62 16.53 9.54
CA LEU A 171 -3.07 16.75 9.46
C LEU A 171 -3.49 17.62 8.26
N LYS A 172 -2.69 18.65 7.91
CA LYS A 172 -2.91 19.45 6.69
C LYS A 172 -2.75 18.60 5.43
N ARG A 173 -1.73 17.75 5.36
CA ARG A 173 -1.55 16.81 4.24
C ARG A 173 -2.67 15.77 4.19
N ALA A 174 -3.15 15.30 5.34
CA ALA A 174 -4.28 14.39 5.44
C ALA A 174 -5.53 14.96 4.75
N MET A 175 -5.84 16.25 4.98
CA MET A 175 -6.95 16.92 4.29
C MET A 175 -6.81 16.92 2.76
N VAL A 176 -5.60 17.10 2.24
CA VAL A 176 -5.34 17.00 0.80
C VAL A 176 -5.58 15.58 0.30
N MET A 177 -5.08 14.58 1.02
CA MET A 177 -5.27 13.17 0.68
C MET A 177 -6.74 12.72 0.75
N ILE A 178 -7.51 13.19 1.74
CA ILE A 178 -8.95 12.94 1.84
C ILE A 178 -9.64 13.45 0.57
N ARG A 179 -9.34 14.69 0.18
CA ARG A 179 -9.90 15.27 -1.06
C ARG A 179 -9.54 14.43 -2.29
N GLN A 180 -8.26 14.05 -2.43
CA GLN A 180 -7.80 13.25 -3.57
C GLN A 180 -8.50 11.88 -3.63
N MET A 181 -8.71 11.22 -2.49
CA MET A 181 -9.34 9.90 -2.45
C MET A 181 -10.86 9.96 -2.66
N ALA A 182 -11.52 11.03 -2.21
CA ALA A 182 -12.96 11.24 -2.36
C ALA A 182 -13.40 11.38 -3.84
N GLU A 183 -12.51 11.77 -4.75
CA GLU A 183 -12.86 12.00 -6.17
C GLU A 183 -13.51 10.78 -6.86
N LEU A 184 -13.15 9.56 -6.45
CA LEU A 184 -13.69 8.31 -7.02
C LEU A 184 -14.31 7.39 -5.97
N GLN A 185 -14.59 7.89 -4.76
CA GLN A 185 -15.20 7.11 -3.67
C GLN A 185 -16.48 7.82 -3.20
N LEU A 186 -17.63 7.29 -3.61
CA LEU A 186 -18.93 7.95 -3.41
C LEU A 186 -19.73 7.40 -2.21
N ASP A 187 -19.49 6.15 -1.79
CA ASP A 187 -20.46 5.42 -0.97
C ASP A 187 -19.92 4.81 0.35
N GLU A 188 -18.64 5.02 0.70
CA GLU A 188 -18.05 4.47 1.95
C GLU A 188 -17.20 5.53 2.67
N PRO A 189 -17.36 5.71 4.00
CA PRO A 189 -16.54 6.63 4.76
C PRO A 189 -15.07 6.22 4.75
N LEU A 190 -14.18 7.21 4.67
CA LEU A 190 -12.75 6.95 4.66
C LEU A 190 -12.27 6.57 6.07
N SER A 191 -11.62 5.42 6.16
CA SER A 191 -10.99 4.94 7.38
C SER A 191 -9.68 5.69 7.68
N VAL A 192 -9.54 6.22 8.90
CA VAL A 192 -8.37 7.00 9.32
C VAL A 192 -7.73 6.41 10.58
N LEU A 193 -6.42 6.22 10.53
CA LEU A 193 -5.59 5.80 11.64
C LEU A 193 -4.67 6.95 12.07
N ILE A 194 -4.74 7.32 13.35
CA ILE A 194 -3.83 8.30 13.93
C ILE A 194 -2.62 7.59 14.54
N VAL A 195 -1.42 8.12 14.30
CA VAL A 195 -0.16 7.56 14.78
C VAL A 195 0.68 8.59 15.53
N GLY A 196 1.35 8.16 16.60
CA GLY A 196 2.17 9.06 17.42
C GLY A 196 1.34 9.94 18.37
N GLY A 197 1.96 10.96 18.94
CA GLY A 197 1.38 11.68 20.08
C GLY A 197 1.76 11.03 21.41
N HIS A 198 1.68 11.80 22.49
CA HIS A 198 2.16 11.39 23.81
C HIS A 198 1.25 10.32 24.44
N ASP A 199 -0.04 10.38 24.16
CA ASP A 199 -1.08 9.52 24.71
C ASP A 199 -2.27 9.36 23.75
N GLU A 200 -3.21 8.50 24.13
CA GLU A 200 -4.43 8.23 23.37
C GLU A 200 -5.32 9.47 23.27
N ALA A 201 -5.34 10.32 24.29
CA ALA A 201 -6.11 11.56 24.30
C ALA A 201 -5.64 12.52 23.19
N ALA A 202 -4.32 12.67 23.01
CA ALA A 202 -3.73 13.43 21.92
C ALA A 202 -4.08 12.82 20.55
N GLY A 203 -4.10 11.50 20.44
CA GLY A 203 -4.52 10.78 19.25
C GLY A 203 -5.98 11.06 18.86
N THR A 204 -6.89 10.92 19.83
CA THR A 204 -8.32 11.20 19.66
C THR A 204 -8.58 12.66 19.30
N ALA A 205 -7.93 13.61 19.99
CA ALA A 205 -8.06 15.03 19.69
C ALA A 205 -7.58 15.38 18.26
N ALA A 206 -6.52 14.73 17.79
CA ALA A 206 -6.05 14.90 16.41
C ALA A 206 -7.05 14.34 15.39
N PHE A 207 -7.66 13.19 15.66
CA PHE A 207 -8.73 12.63 14.82
C PHE A 207 -9.96 13.56 14.78
N GLU A 208 -10.46 13.99 15.94
CA GLU A 208 -11.62 14.89 16.02
C GLU A 208 -11.38 16.19 15.25
N LYS A 209 -10.18 16.78 15.38
CA LYS A 209 -9.78 17.96 14.61
C LYS A 209 -9.81 17.71 13.10
N LEU A 210 -9.35 16.54 12.65
CA LEU A 210 -9.37 16.17 11.24
C LEU A 210 -10.80 15.90 10.75
N GLN A 211 -11.63 15.24 11.57
CA GLN A 211 -13.03 14.94 11.26
C GLN A 211 -13.85 16.22 11.11
N ASP A 212 -13.72 17.15 12.05
CA ASP A 212 -14.34 18.47 11.97
C ASP A 212 -13.93 19.22 10.69
N ALA A 213 -12.65 19.17 10.33
CA ALA A 213 -12.14 19.82 9.13
C ALA A 213 -12.65 19.14 7.85
N ALA A 214 -12.64 17.80 7.78
CA ALA A 214 -13.13 17.02 6.65
C ALA A 214 -14.61 17.26 6.41
N GLN A 215 -15.43 17.24 7.47
CA GLN A 215 -16.85 17.48 7.37
C GLN A 215 -17.16 18.92 6.94
N ARG A 216 -16.50 19.92 7.53
CA ARG A 216 -16.78 21.34 7.23
C ARG A 216 -16.27 21.77 5.86
N ALA A 217 -15.10 21.29 5.43
CA ALA A 217 -14.44 21.79 4.23
C ALA A 217 -14.66 20.92 2.99
N LEU A 218 -14.88 19.62 3.16
CA LEU A 218 -14.98 18.65 2.05
C LEU A 218 -16.31 17.90 2.03
N GLU A 219 -17.19 18.11 3.02
CA GLU A 219 -18.43 17.35 3.20
C GLU A 219 -18.18 15.83 3.24
N GLN A 220 -17.00 15.43 3.74
CA GLN A 220 -16.57 14.04 3.82
C GLN A 220 -16.71 13.49 5.24
N ASN A 221 -17.40 12.36 5.36
CA ASN A 221 -17.43 11.57 6.58
C ASN A 221 -16.19 10.68 6.64
N ILE A 222 -15.47 10.75 7.75
CA ILE A 222 -14.33 9.88 8.05
C ILE A 222 -14.58 9.07 9.32
N GLU A 223 -14.03 7.86 9.35
CA GLU A 223 -14.16 6.93 10.47
C GLU A 223 -12.82 6.69 11.15
N SER A 224 -12.83 6.59 12.47
CA SER A 224 -11.62 6.29 13.23
C SER A 224 -11.35 4.79 13.23
N LEU A 225 -10.22 4.39 12.66
CA LEU A 225 -9.59 3.10 12.92
C LEU A 225 -8.85 3.10 14.26
N GLY A 226 -8.84 4.20 14.99
CA GLY A 226 -8.20 4.31 16.30
C GLY A 226 -6.84 4.98 16.25
N TRP A 227 -6.08 4.76 17.32
CA TRP A 227 -4.81 5.40 17.58
C TRP A 227 -3.74 4.36 17.86
N ILE A 228 -2.52 4.60 17.39
CA ILE A 228 -1.37 3.79 17.76
C ILE A 228 -0.23 4.69 18.21
N GLN A 229 0.26 4.41 19.41
CA GLN A 229 1.48 5.03 19.93
C GLN A 229 2.64 4.78 18.96
N ALA A 230 3.35 5.83 18.59
CA ALA A 230 4.58 5.73 17.84
C ALA A 230 5.68 6.44 18.62
N PHE A 231 6.89 5.90 18.58
CA PHE A 231 8.03 6.48 19.24
C PHE A 231 8.90 7.15 18.20
N THR A 232 9.39 8.34 18.51
CA THR A 232 10.42 8.97 17.68
C THR A 232 11.77 8.44 18.14
N ALA A 233 12.43 7.60 17.33
CA ALA A 233 13.80 7.19 17.62
C ALA A 233 14.77 8.25 17.09
N GLN A 234 15.80 8.55 17.86
CA GLN A 234 16.91 9.36 17.39
C GLN A 234 17.82 8.46 16.55
N ARG A 235 18.08 8.87 15.30
CA ARG A 235 19.09 8.19 14.48
C ARG A 235 20.46 8.45 15.09
N VAL A 236 21.26 7.40 15.17
CA VAL A 236 22.63 7.45 15.65
C VAL A 236 23.54 6.78 14.63
N GLU A 237 24.66 7.42 14.32
CA GLU A 237 25.79 6.81 13.63
C GLU A 237 26.57 6.01 14.66
N ILE A 238 26.78 4.73 14.39
CA ILE A 238 27.66 3.90 15.22
C ILE A 238 29.07 4.10 14.68
N ASP A 239 29.95 4.66 15.50
CA ASP A 239 31.36 4.66 15.20
C ASP A 239 31.87 3.21 15.27
N LEU A 240 32.42 2.70 14.18
CA LEU A 240 32.83 1.29 14.09
C LEU A 240 34.13 1.01 14.84
N ASP A 241 34.88 2.05 15.22
CA ASP A 241 36.16 1.91 15.91
C ASP A 241 35.99 1.78 17.43
N ASP A 242 34.99 2.45 18.01
CA ASP A 242 34.72 2.43 19.45
C ASP A 242 33.28 2.07 19.85
N MET A 243 32.42 1.77 18.87
CA MET A 243 30.99 1.46 19.05
C MET A 243 30.19 2.58 19.74
N SER A 244 30.70 3.81 19.75
CA SER A 244 29.98 4.96 20.29
C SER A 244 28.81 5.38 19.41
N PHE A 245 27.76 5.91 20.05
CA PHE A 245 26.58 6.41 19.37
C PHE A 245 26.70 7.91 19.16
N ASN A 246 26.89 8.33 17.91
CA ASN A 246 27.00 9.73 17.54
C ASN A 246 25.70 10.23 16.87
N PRO A 247 25.29 11.48 17.07
CA PRO A 247 24.19 12.07 16.30
C PRO A 247 24.51 12.02 14.80
N VAL A 248 23.55 11.65 13.96
CA VAL A 248 23.72 11.66 12.50
C VAL A 248 24.19 13.03 12.01
N THR A 249 25.27 13.04 11.24
CA THR A 249 25.84 14.28 10.66
C THR A 249 25.09 14.72 9.41
N HIS A 250 24.37 13.79 8.77
CA HIS A 250 23.55 14.05 7.57
C HIS A 250 22.16 13.37 7.66
N GLY A 251 21.11 14.10 7.25
CA GLY A 251 19.72 13.59 7.18
C GLY A 251 18.82 14.08 8.32
N THR A 252 17.62 13.48 8.44
CA THR A 252 16.67 13.82 9.52
C THR A 252 17.09 13.11 10.82
N PRO A 253 17.25 13.83 11.95
CA PRO A 253 17.80 13.27 13.19
C PRO A 253 16.82 12.36 13.94
N HIS A 254 15.55 12.41 13.56
CA HIS A 254 14.44 11.75 14.21
C HIS A 254 13.67 10.92 13.18
N GLU A 255 13.39 9.67 13.51
CA GLU A 255 12.67 8.72 12.67
C GLU A 255 11.46 8.16 13.43
N PHE A 256 10.36 7.96 12.71
CA PHE A 256 9.15 7.36 13.27
C PHE A 256 9.36 5.85 13.43
N VAL A 257 9.22 5.34 14.67
CA VAL A 257 9.25 3.90 14.95
C VAL A 257 7.85 3.41 15.27
N LEU A 258 7.38 2.50 14.42
CA LEU A 258 6.09 1.82 14.56
C LEU A 258 6.28 0.58 15.46
N PRO A 259 5.60 0.49 16.62
CA PRO A 259 5.80 -0.64 17.54
C PRO A 259 5.29 -1.95 16.93
N HIS A 260 5.82 -3.10 17.37
CA HIS A 260 5.47 -4.41 16.78
C HIS A 260 3.95 -4.70 16.75
N ASN A 261 3.20 -4.27 17.77
CA ASN A 261 1.75 -4.46 17.85
C ASN A 261 0.96 -3.60 16.83
N PHE A 262 1.59 -2.57 16.26
CA PHE A 262 1.01 -1.67 15.28
C PHE A 262 0.49 -2.44 14.05
N PHE A 263 1.33 -3.33 13.52
CA PHE A 263 1.02 -4.09 12.31
C PHE A 263 -0.10 -5.11 12.53
N LYS A 264 -0.19 -5.67 13.74
CA LYS A 264 -1.28 -6.57 14.14
C LYS A 264 -2.63 -5.84 14.20
N ALA A 265 -2.65 -4.61 14.73
CA ALA A 265 -3.86 -3.80 14.84
C ALA A 265 -4.41 -3.38 13.47
N ILE A 266 -3.53 -2.92 12.57
CA ILE A 266 -3.91 -2.56 11.20
C ILE A 266 -4.42 -3.77 10.43
N SER A 267 -3.70 -4.89 10.49
CA SER A 267 -4.04 -6.08 9.71
C SER A 267 -5.36 -6.68 10.17
N ALA A 268 -5.61 -6.75 11.49
CA ALA A 268 -6.89 -7.21 12.02
C ALA A 268 -8.07 -6.36 11.52
N LYS A 269 -7.89 -5.03 11.39
CA LYS A 269 -8.92 -4.12 10.85
C LYS A 269 -9.07 -4.21 9.33
N ILE A 270 -8.03 -4.65 8.64
CA ILE A 270 -8.04 -4.88 7.20
C ILE A 270 -8.75 -6.19 6.87
N THR A 271 -8.47 -7.27 7.60
CA THR A 271 -8.92 -8.64 7.31
C THR A 271 -10.26 -9.01 7.96
N ALA A 272 -10.73 -8.26 8.96
CA ALA A 272 -12.09 -8.37 9.50
C ALA A 272 -13.12 -7.89 8.47
#